data_AF-A0A815GK07-F1
#
_entry.id   AF-A0A815GK07-F1
#
_cell.length_a   1.000
_cell.length_b   1.000
_cell.length_c   1.000
_cell.angle_alpha   90.00
_cell.angle_beta   90.00
_cell.angle_gamma   90.00
#
_symmetry.space_group_name_H-M   'P 1'
#
loop_
_entity.id
_entity.type
_entity.pdbx_description
1 polymer ?
#
loop_
_entity_poly.entity_id
_entity_poly.type
_entity_poly.pdbx_seq_one_letter_code
_entity_poly.pdbx_strand_id
1 'polypeptide(L)'
;MVLREDYYRDARNMFYYWLFIFMIGGINGAMNVDGLARCIMSEASIGNSIEQTAIGFACQRNLKHASNQRPTPKITQLAKDILEERVHDPTRGANHWYSPYSMPKENEERKCKQPIGTGHTDCRGGLEQACDGKKNYKPSWANSNKQVVIPGMRPCRYKFFKL
;
A
#
# COMPACT_ATOMS: atom_id res chain seq x y z
N MET A 1 35.33 15.60 -8.07
CA MET A 1 35.54 14.27 -7.46
C MET A 1 35.19 14.36 -5.99
N VAL A 2 33.96 13.96 -5.61
CA VAL A 2 33.64 13.21 -4.38
C VAL A 2 32.34 12.47 -4.70
N LEU A 3 32.39 11.15 -4.69
CA LEU A 3 31.29 10.21 -4.87
C LEU A 3 30.76 9.80 -3.48
N ARG A 4 29.42 9.64 -3.38
CA ARG A 4 28.65 8.74 -2.47
C ARG A 4 28.85 9.00 -0.96
N GLU A 5 27.79 9.03 -0.14
CA GLU A 5 27.42 7.82 0.62
C GLU A 5 26.04 7.81 1.33
N ASP A 6 25.12 8.77 1.16
CA ASP A 6 23.97 8.83 2.09
C ASP A 6 22.67 8.13 1.66
N TYR A 7 22.67 7.36 0.56
CA TYR A 7 21.43 6.75 0.04
C TYR A 7 21.13 5.30 0.49
N TYR A 8 21.97 4.71 1.35
CA TYR A 8 21.90 3.26 1.68
C TYR A 8 21.69 2.92 3.17
N ARG A 9 21.34 3.87 4.04
CA ARG A 9 21.25 3.61 5.49
C ARG A 9 19.87 3.22 6.03
N ASP A 10 18.84 3.09 5.19
CA ASP A 10 17.45 3.02 5.68
C ASP A 10 16.75 1.66 5.55
N ALA A 11 17.50 0.58 5.34
CA ALA A 11 16.96 -0.79 5.43
C ALA A 11 16.56 -1.21 6.86
N ARG A 12 16.98 -0.45 7.89
CA ARG A 12 16.62 -0.70 9.30
C ARG A 12 15.31 0.00 9.73
N ASN A 13 14.80 0.96 8.95
CA ASN A 13 13.50 1.59 9.21
C ASN A 13 12.31 0.84 8.59
N MET A 14 12.54 -0.23 7.83
CA MET A 14 11.47 -1.06 7.27
C MET A 14 10.62 -1.81 8.32
N PHE A 15 11.12 -1.95 9.55
CA PHE A 15 10.35 -2.57 10.65
C PHE A 15 9.26 -1.66 11.25
N TYR A 16 9.28 -0.35 10.96
CA TYR A 16 8.31 0.61 11.51
C TYR A 16 7.18 0.99 10.55
N TYR A 17 7.20 0.52 9.30
CA TYR A 17 6.12 0.81 8.34
C TYR A 17 4.85 -0.02 8.56
N TRP A 18 4.82 -0.87 9.60
CA TRP A 18 3.70 -1.79 9.88
C TRP A 18 2.97 -1.55 11.21
N LEU A 19 3.16 -0.38 11.82
CA LEU A 19 2.43 0.00 13.04
C LEU A 19 1.76 1.37 13.00
N PHE A 20 1.71 2.03 11.84
CA PHE A 20 1.19 3.41 11.77
C PHE A 20 0.37 3.70 10.50
N ILE A 21 -0.61 2.86 10.16
CA ILE A 21 -1.71 3.28 9.27
C ILE A 21 -3.03 2.73 9.80
N PHE A 22 -3.42 3.17 10.99
CA PHE A 22 -4.81 3.30 11.43
C PHE A 22 -4.80 4.28 12.60
N MET A 23 -4.70 5.59 12.30
CA MET A 23 -5.06 6.60 13.28
C MET A 23 -5.79 7.78 12.63
N ILE A 24 -7.11 7.74 12.88
CA ILE A 24 -8.04 8.85 13.10
C ILE A 24 -8.61 9.56 11.86
N GLY A 25 -9.96 9.55 11.81
CA GLY A 25 -10.77 10.42 10.99
C GLY A 25 -11.19 9.77 9.69
N GLY A 26 -12.39 9.17 9.66
CA GLY A 26 -13.07 8.99 8.39
C GLY A 26 -13.11 10.36 7.71
N ILE A 27 -12.62 10.44 6.48
CA ILE A 27 -12.76 11.66 5.68
C ILE A 27 -14.23 11.69 5.27
N ASN A 28 -15.08 12.30 6.10
CA ASN A 28 -16.42 12.72 5.72
C ASN A 28 -16.26 13.93 4.80
N GLY A 29 -15.87 13.69 3.55
CA GLY A 29 -15.64 14.72 2.55
C GLY A 29 -15.21 14.09 1.23
N ALA A 30 -15.57 14.74 0.12
CA ALA A 30 -15.04 14.37 -1.19
C ALA A 30 -13.51 14.39 -1.15
N MET A 31 -12.88 13.34 -1.66
CA MET A 31 -11.43 13.25 -1.71
C MET A 31 -10.85 14.35 -2.58
N ASN A 32 -9.99 15.16 -1.99
CA ASN A 32 -9.28 16.22 -2.66
C ASN A 32 -7.84 15.78 -2.96
N VAL A 33 -7.10 16.64 -3.69
CA VAL A 33 -5.72 16.37 -4.09
C VAL A 33 -4.82 16.06 -2.89
N ASP A 34 -4.94 16.79 -1.78
CA ASP A 34 -4.09 16.58 -0.59
C ASP A 34 -4.36 15.23 0.08
N GLY A 35 -5.63 14.86 0.25
CA GLY A 35 -6.03 13.58 0.83
C GLY A 35 -5.52 12.40 0.00
N LEU A 36 -5.70 12.46 -1.33
CA LEU A 36 -5.20 11.42 -2.23
C LEU A 36 -3.66 11.36 -2.24
N ALA A 37 -2.98 12.51 -2.28
CA ALA A 37 -1.53 12.58 -2.26
C ALA A 37 -0.95 12.00 -0.96
N ARG A 38 -1.60 12.23 0.19
CA ARG A 38 -1.21 11.64 1.49
C ARG A 38 -1.39 10.13 1.50
N CYS A 39 -2.48 9.62 0.92
CA CYS A 39 -2.65 8.17 0.76
C CYS A 39 -1.53 7.56 -0.08
N ILE A 40 -1.27 8.10 -1.27
CA ILE A 40 -0.21 7.61 -2.16
C ILE A 40 1.16 7.70 -1.46
N MET A 41 1.44 8.78 -0.75
CA MET A 41 2.69 8.95 -0.01
C MET A 41 2.86 7.87 1.06
N SER A 42 1.82 7.62 1.85
CA SER A 42 1.83 6.65 2.93
C SER A 42 2.01 5.22 2.43
N GLU A 43 1.35 4.88 1.33
CA GLU A 43 1.25 3.51 0.83
C GLU A 43 2.32 3.16 -0.21
N ALA A 44 2.84 4.15 -0.95
CA ALA A 44 3.70 3.93 -2.13
C ALA A 44 4.83 4.95 -2.33
N SER A 45 5.29 5.65 -1.29
CA SER A 45 6.42 6.61 -1.38
C SER A 45 7.67 6.02 -2.04
N ILE A 46 8.02 4.77 -1.74
CA ILE A 46 9.16 4.03 -2.31
C ILE A 46 8.80 3.20 -3.56
N GLY A 47 7.59 3.39 -4.07
CA GLY A 47 7.08 2.71 -5.26
C GLY A 47 7.64 3.30 -6.55
N ASN A 48 7.60 2.53 -7.64
CA ASN A 48 7.78 3.07 -8.98
C ASN A 48 6.51 3.81 -9.46
N SER A 49 6.54 4.43 -10.64
CA SER A 49 5.41 5.21 -11.14
C SER A 49 4.12 4.39 -11.29
N ILE A 50 4.21 3.14 -11.75
CA ILE A 50 3.04 2.27 -11.93
C ILE A 50 2.43 1.86 -10.58
N GLU A 51 3.26 1.59 -9.57
CA GLU A 51 2.84 1.28 -8.20
C GLU A 51 2.15 2.48 -7.54
N GLN A 52 2.74 3.67 -7.66
CA GLN A 52 2.17 4.91 -7.13
C GLN A 52 0.81 5.22 -7.78
N THR A 53 0.70 5.02 -9.10
CA THR A 53 -0.53 5.23 -9.84
C THR A 53 -1.60 4.21 -9.44
N ALA A 54 -1.24 2.92 -9.36
CA ALA A 54 -2.15 1.85 -8.97
C ALA A 54 -2.71 2.05 -7.55
N ILE A 55 -1.84 2.39 -6.61
CA ILE A 55 -2.23 2.75 -5.24
C ILE A 55 -3.10 4.00 -5.24
N GLY A 56 -2.79 5.02 -6.03
CA GLY A 56 -3.63 6.20 -6.17
C GLY A 56 -5.06 5.88 -6.58
N PHE A 57 -5.27 5.05 -7.59
CA PHE A 57 -6.63 4.63 -7.97
C PHE A 57 -7.33 3.78 -6.90
N ALA A 58 -6.59 2.94 -6.18
CA ALA A 58 -7.16 2.13 -5.12
C ALA A 58 -7.54 2.97 -3.87
N CYS A 59 -6.70 3.94 -3.51
CA CYS A 59 -6.99 5.01 -2.55
C CYS A 59 -8.21 5.82 -3.00
N GLN A 60 -8.29 6.14 -4.30
CA GLN A 60 -9.38 6.94 -4.85
C GLN A 60 -10.76 6.28 -4.62
N ARG A 61 -10.79 4.95 -4.65
CA ARG A 61 -12.01 4.15 -4.42
C ARG A 61 -12.26 3.86 -2.95
N ASN A 62 -11.20 3.82 -2.14
CA ASN A 62 -11.27 3.56 -0.71
C ASN A 62 -10.88 4.79 0.08
N LEU A 63 -11.88 5.59 0.46
CA LEU A 63 -11.79 6.84 1.20
C LEU A 63 -11.22 6.72 2.65
N LYS A 64 -10.49 5.66 2.98
CA LYS A 64 -10.18 5.26 4.36
C LYS A 64 -8.74 5.54 4.82
N HIS A 65 -7.93 6.22 4.01
CA HIS A 65 -6.51 6.40 4.33
C HIS A 65 -6.20 7.87 4.61
N ALA A 66 -6.17 8.22 5.90
CA ALA A 66 -5.59 9.46 6.37
C ALA A 66 -4.16 9.19 6.86
N SER A 67 -3.19 9.94 6.34
CA SER A 67 -1.79 9.85 6.78
C SER A 67 -1.24 11.23 7.09
N ASN A 68 -0.46 11.32 8.16
CA ASN A 68 0.24 12.54 8.55
C ASN A 68 1.48 12.81 7.70
N GLN A 69 1.86 11.90 6.81
CA GLN A 69 2.99 12.10 5.91
C GLN A 69 2.74 13.26 4.94
N ARG A 70 3.70 14.18 4.84
CA ARG A 70 3.64 15.30 3.90
C ARG A 70 3.94 14.79 2.48
N PRO A 71 3.03 14.97 1.50
CA PRO A 71 3.30 14.56 0.13
C PRO A 71 4.43 15.37 -0.49
N THR A 72 5.21 14.73 -1.37
CA THR A 72 6.18 15.44 -2.23
C THR A 72 5.47 16.10 -3.40
N PRO A 73 6.04 17.14 -4.04
CA PRO A 73 5.43 17.78 -5.21
C PRO A 73 5.08 16.81 -6.34
N LYS A 74 5.91 15.78 -6.56
CA LYS A 74 5.65 14.73 -7.55
C LYS A 74 4.38 13.92 -7.23
N ILE A 75 4.19 13.56 -5.97
CA ILE A 75 3.02 12.79 -5.52
C ILE A 75 1.76 13.66 -5.53
N THR A 76 1.88 14.94 -5.15
CA THR A 76 0.79 15.91 -5.29
C THR A 76 0.37 16.07 -6.75
N GLN A 77 1.32 16.17 -7.68
CA GLN A 77 1.01 16.25 -9.10
C GLN A 77 0.31 14.98 -9.61
N LEU A 78 0.82 13.80 -9.23
CA LEU A 78 0.18 12.52 -9.59
C LEU A 78 -1.27 12.44 -9.06
N ALA A 79 -1.51 12.85 -7.81
CA ALA A 79 -2.86 12.87 -7.24
C ALA A 79 -3.79 13.80 -8.04
N LYS A 80 -3.29 14.96 -8.46
CA LYS A 80 -4.03 15.87 -9.34
C LYS A 80 -4.34 15.23 -10.69
N ASP A 81 -3.35 14.62 -11.32
CA ASP A 81 -3.52 13.96 -12.63
C ASP A 81 -4.52 12.79 -12.55
N ILE A 82 -4.58 12.06 -11.44
CA ILE A 82 -5.58 11.00 -11.21
C ILE A 82 -6.99 11.60 -11.10
N LEU A 83 -7.18 12.64 -10.28
CA LEU A 83 -8.49 13.27 -10.08
C LEU A 83 -9.00 14.01 -11.31
N GLU A 84 -8.10 14.50 -12.16
CA GLU A 84 -8.40 15.15 -13.43
C GLU A 84 -8.44 14.15 -14.62
N GLU A 85 -8.40 12.83 -14.33
CA GLU A 85 -8.46 11.74 -15.32
C GLU A 85 -7.39 11.83 -16.43
N ARG A 86 -6.24 12.44 -16.13
CA ARG A 86 -5.11 12.60 -17.07
C ARG A 86 -4.19 11.39 -17.15
N VAL A 87 -4.35 10.45 -16.23
CA VAL A 87 -3.63 9.17 -16.22
C VAL A 87 -4.61 8.00 -16.25
N HIS A 88 -4.24 6.93 -16.94
CA HIS A 88 -5.07 5.74 -17.05
C HIS A 88 -4.98 4.86 -15.79
N ASP A 89 -6.10 4.26 -15.37
CA ASP A 89 -6.14 3.31 -14.26
C ASP A 89 -5.50 1.95 -14.61
N PRO A 90 -4.30 1.63 -14.11
CA PRO A 90 -3.66 0.35 -14.41
C PRO A 90 -4.32 -0.82 -13.68
N THR A 91 -5.12 -0.56 -12.64
CA THR A 91 -5.74 -1.57 -11.78
C THR A 91 -7.03 -2.14 -12.33
N ARG A 92 -7.58 -1.57 -13.42
CA ARG A 92 -8.83 -2.00 -14.05
C ARG A 92 -9.98 -2.14 -13.04
N GLY A 93 -10.10 -1.16 -12.12
CA GLY A 93 -11.14 -1.14 -11.10
C GLY A 93 -10.83 -1.92 -9.81
N ALA A 94 -9.57 -2.25 -9.53
CA ALA A 94 -9.23 -2.87 -8.25
C ALA A 94 -9.60 -1.95 -7.07
N ASN A 95 -10.15 -2.54 -6.01
CA ASN A 95 -10.61 -1.86 -4.80
C ASN A 95 -10.06 -2.50 -3.53
N HIS A 96 -9.24 -3.54 -3.63
CA HIS A 96 -8.52 -4.10 -2.49
C HIS A 96 -7.06 -4.29 -2.88
N TRP A 97 -6.16 -4.07 -1.93
CA TRP A 97 -4.75 -4.40 -2.10
C TRP A 97 -4.13 -4.79 -0.77
N TYR A 98 -3.05 -5.53 -0.84
CA TYR A 98 -2.16 -5.75 0.30
C TYR A 98 -0.72 -5.87 -0.20
N SER A 99 0.23 -5.70 0.72
CA SER A 99 1.66 -5.87 0.44
C SER A 99 2.15 -7.21 0.99
N PRO A 100 2.46 -8.22 0.14
CA PRO A 100 2.94 -9.51 0.61
C PRO A 100 4.20 -9.44 1.46
N TYR A 101 5.13 -8.56 1.07
CA TYR A 101 6.38 -8.33 1.80
C TYR A 101 6.14 -8.04 3.30
N SER A 102 5.04 -7.36 3.53
CA SER A 102 4.66 -6.64 4.73
C SER A 102 3.69 -7.43 5.62
N MET A 103 3.01 -8.43 5.05
CA MET A 103 2.19 -9.37 5.82
C MET A 103 3.05 -10.21 6.78
N PRO A 104 2.48 -10.64 7.92
CA PRO A 104 3.14 -11.57 8.84
C PRO A 104 3.67 -12.81 8.11
N LYS A 105 4.86 -13.26 8.48
CA LYS A 105 5.46 -14.48 7.92
C LYS A 105 4.91 -15.73 8.61
N GLU A 106 5.15 -16.89 8.01
CA GLU A 106 4.96 -18.18 8.69
C GLU A 106 5.68 -18.16 10.05
N ASN A 107 5.01 -18.62 11.11
CA ASN A 107 5.44 -18.54 12.51
C ASN A 107 5.41 -17.14 13.15
N GLU A 108 4.75 -16.16 12.51
CA GLU A 108 4.50 -14.83 13.07
C GLU A 108 3.01 -14.57 13.37
N GLU A 109 2.22 -15.61 13.66
CA GLU A 109 0.76 -15.55 13.88
C GLU A 109 0.36 -14.57 14.99
N ARG A 110 1.26 -14.35 15.95
CA ARG A 110 1.06 -13.34 17.00
C ARG A 110 0.90 -11.92 16.43
N LYS A 111 1.47 -11.62 15.26
CA LYS A 111 1.31 -10.35 14.54
C LYS A 111 -0.01 -10.27 13.75
N CYS A 112 -0.72 -11.38 13.59
CA CYS A 112 -2.08 -11.41 13.07
C CYS A 112 -3.12 -11.06 14.15
N LYS A 113 -2.69 -10.95 15.42
CA LYS A 113 -3.52 -10.56 16.56
C LYS A 113 -3.07 -9.19 17.06
N GLN A 114 -4.00 -8.41 17.60
CA GLN A 114 -3.75 -7.02 18.01
C GLN A 114 -2.64 -6.92 19.07
N PRO A 115 -1.69 -5.98 18.94
CA PRO A 115 -1.07 -5.34 20.09
C PRO A 115 -1.88 -4.06 20.38
N ILE A 116 -2.92 -4.17 21.22
CA ILE A 116 -3.67 -3.02 21.81
C ILE A 116 -3.92 -1.86 20.82
N GLY A 117 -4.94 -1.98 19.97
CA GLY A 117 -5.32 -0.95 19.00
C GLY A 117 -6.38 -1.41 17.99
N THR A 118 -6.95 -0.48 17.22
CA THR A 118 -8.10 -0.70 16.30
C THR A 118 -7.71 -1.18 14.89
N GLY A 119 -6.43 -1.47 14.63
CA GLY A 119 -5.97 -2.03 13.36
C GLY A 119 -6.07 -3.56 13.32
N HIS A 120 -6.72 -4.11 12.29
CA HIS A 120 -6.83 -5.56 12.08
C HIS A 120 -5.95 -5.99 10.90
N THR A 121 -4.84 -6.69 11.16
CA THR A 121 -4.14 -7.44 10.11
C THR A 121 -4.84 -8.76 9.89
N ASP A 122 -5.67 -8.85 8.85
CA ASP A 122 -6.36 -10.09 8.51
C ASP A 122 -5.38 -11.09 7.89
N CYS A 123 -5.15 -12.21 8.58
CA CYS A 123 -4.33 -13.33 8.12
C CYS A 123 -5.13 -14.58 7.76
N ARG A 124 -6.48 -14.51 7.76
CA ARG A 124 -7.35 -15.68 7.60
C ARG A 124 -7.41 -16.23 6.17
N GLY A 125 -6.69 -15.63 5.23
CA GLY A 125 -6.56 -16.14 3.86
C GLY A 125 -5.57 -17.31 3.73
N GLY A 126 -4.85 -17.64 4.80
CA GLY A 126 -3.85 -18.70 4.82
C GLY A 126 -2.47 -18.24 4.40
N LEU A 127 -1.56 -19.20 4.23
CA LEU A 127 -0.19 -18.94 3.78
C LEU A 127 -0.11 -18.96 2.26
N GLU A 128 0.71 -18.09 1.71
CA GLU A 128 1.13 -18.12 0.31
C GLU A 128 2.64 -18.00 0.20
N GLN A 129 3.19 -18.41 -0.95
CA GLN A 129 4.61 -18.23 -1.22
C GLN A 129 4.89 -16.75 -1.49
N ALA A 130 5.75 -16.15 -0.67
CA ALA A 130 6.28 -14.82 -0.92
C ALA A 130 7.55 -14.89 -1.77
N CYS A 131 7.97 -13.72 -2.26
CA CYS A 131 9.13 -13.59 -3.14
C CYS A 131 10.49 -13.77 -2.47
N ASP A 132 10.53 -13.71 -1.13
CA ASP A 132 11.76 -13.91 -0.34
C ASP A 132 12.02 -15.41 -0.06
N GLY A 133 11.30 -16.30 -0.74
CA GLY A 133 11.36 -17.75 -0.52
C GLY A 133 10.63 -18.20 0.75
N LYS A 134 10.12 -17.28 1.57
CA LYS A 134 9.35 -17.59 2.77
C LYS A 134 7.87 -17.56 2.47
N LYS A 135 7.07 -18.22 3.31
CA LYS A 135 5.62 -18.07 3.28
C LYS A 135 5.19 -16.87 4.11
N ASN A 136 4.19 -16.16 3.63
CA ASN A 136 3.52 -15.07 4.36
C ASN A 136 2.02 -15.33 4.41
N TYR A 137 1.38 -14.77 5.42
CA TYR A 137 -0.07 -14.76 5.50
C TYR A 137 -0.67 -13.82 4.45
N LYS A 138 -1.87 -14.14 3.98
CA LYS A 138 -2.67 -13.24 3.15
C LYS A 138 -4.05 -12.96 3.76
N PRO A 139 -4.69 -11.83 3.41
CA PRO A 139 -6.04 -11.53 3.87
C PRO A 139 -7.09 -12.53 3.37
N SER A 140 -8.16 -12.74 4.12
CA SER A 140 -9.22 -13.68 3.76
C SER A 140 -9.91 -13.33 2.45
N TRP A 141 -10.16 -12.05 2.21
CA TRP A 141 -10.77 -11.56 0.97
C TRP A 141 -9.90 -11.82 -0.27
N ALA A 142 -8.61 -12.10 -0.12
CA ALA A 142 -7.74 -12.46 -1.25
C ALA A 142 -8.05 -13.87 -1.80
N ASN A 143 -8.81 -14.70 -1.08
CA ASN A 143 -9.28 -16.00 -1.58
C ASN A 143 -10.57 -15.90 -2.41
N SER A 144 -11.42 -14.93 -2.12
CA SER A 144 -12.70 -14.74 -2.81
C SER A 144 -12.60 -13.78 -3.98
N ASN A 145 -11.73 -12.77 -3.88
CA ASN A 145 -11.67 -11.69 -4.84
C ASN A 145 -10.76 -12.05 -6.02
N LYS A 146 -11.04 -11.50 -7.20
CA LYS A 146 -10.24 -11.73 -8.40
C LYS A 146 -8.98 -10.87 -8.35
N GLN A 147 -7.82 -11.52 -8.34
CA GLN A 147 -6.53 -10.82 -8.46
C GLN A 147 -6.39 -10.13 -9.82
N VAL A 148 -5.89 -8.90 -9.81
CA VAL A 148 -5.51 -8.13 -10.99
C VAL A 148 -3.99 -8.13 -11.13
N VAL A 149 -3.51 -8.56 -12.30
CA VAL A 149 -2.09 -8.49 -12.66
C VAL A 149 -1.84 -7.20 -13.43
N ILE A 150 -0.91 -6.39 -12.91
CA ILE A 150 -0.53 -5.11 -13.48
C ILE A 150 0.92 -5.25 -14.02
N PRO A 151 1.18 -5.00 -15.30
CA PRO A 151 2.54 -5.03 -15.86
C PRO A 151 3.47 -4.01 -15.17
N GLY A 152 4.73 -4.38 -14.93
CA GLY A 152 5.75 -3.51 -14.30
C GLY A 152 5.61 -3.34 -12.78
N MET A 153 4.60 -3.97 -12.19
CA MET A 153 4.28 -3.92 -10.77
C MET A 153 5.06 -5.04 -10.05
N ARG A 154 5.70 -4.75 -8.91
CA ARG A 154 6.45 -5.78 -8.17
C ARG A 154 5.49 -6.63 -7.32
N PRO A 155 5.24 -7.91 -7.65
CA PRO A 155 4.21 -8.72 -6.99
C PRO A 155 4.52 -8.97 -5.50
N CYS A 156 5.77 -8.78 -5.10
CA CYS A 156 6.22 -8.88 -3.72
C CYS A 156 5.77 -7.69 -2.88
N ARG A 157 5.57 -6.53 -3.50
CA ARG A 157 5.21 -5.28 -2.81
C ARG A 157 3.73 -4.98 -2.85
N TYR A 158 3.02 -5.34 -3.91
CA TYR A 158 1.58 -5.16 -3.94
C TYR A 158 0.91 -6.29 -4.71
N LYS A 159 -0.27 -6.66 -4.25
CA LYS A 159 -1.24 -7.45 -5.00
C LYS A 159 -2.57 -6.73 -4.94
N PHE A 160 -3.20 -6.58 -6.11
CA PHE A 160 -4.46 -5.86 -6.28
C PHE A 160 -5.58 -6.85 -6.58
N PHE A 161 -6.76 -6.56 -6.06
CA PHE A 161 -7.94 -7.41 -6.19
C PHE A 161 -9.17 -6.56 -6.44
N LYS A 162 -10.09 -7.14 -7.20
CA LYS A 162 -11.44 -6.62 -7.40
C LYS A 162 -12.46 -7.66 -6.95
N LEU A 163 -13.60 -7.17 -6.46
CA LEU A 163 -14.79 -7.99 -6.22
C LEU A 163 -15.27 -8.62 -7.54
#